data_AF-A0A1F5JWH2-F1
#
_entry.id   AF-A0A1F5JWH2-F1
#
_cell.length_a   1.000
_cell.length_b   1.000
_cell.length_c   1.000
_cell.angle_alpha   90.00
_cell.angle_beta   90.00
_cell.angle_gamma   90.00
#
_symmetry.space_group_name_H-M   'P 1'
#
loop_
_entity.id
_entity.type
_entity.pdbx_description
1 polymer ?
#
loop_
_entity_poly.entity_id
_entity_poly.type
_entity_poly.pdbx_seq_one_letter_code
_entity_poly.pdbx_strand_id
1 'polypeptide(L)'
;MKKQEYIQIKALDLRELSARAKNLRTEIANLTLDKNMKKLKDLKMVSKKKKELAQVLTVMKQKELLIELEIKVQEDKSNKSVIASEAKQSKSGENINKIATSSDVRRSPRNDKKKRSSKV
;
A
#
# COMPACT_ATOMS: atom_id res chain seq x y z
N MET A 1 13.63 -5.84 20.93
CA MET A 1 12.48 -4.96 21.19
C MET A 1 11.33 -5.76 21.77
N LYS A 2 10.73 -5.24 22.84
CA LYS A 2 9.50 -5.76 23.44
C LYS A 2 8.27 -5.24 22.66
N LYS A 3 7.12 -5.91 22.80
CA LYS A 3 5.90 -5.56 22.05
C LYS A 3 5.43 -4.11 22.30
N GLN A 4 5.52 -3.63 23.54
CA GLN A 4 5.11 -2.27 23.91
C GLN A 4 5.98 -1.20 23.23
N GLU A 5 7.31 -1.39 23.23
CA GLU A 5 8.25 -0.51 22.54
C GLU A 5 7.97 -0.43 21.04
N TYR A 6 7.58 -1.55 20.41
CA TYR A 6 7.23 -1.60 19.00
C TYR A 6 5.94 -0.83 18.69
N ILE A 7 4.93 -0.90 19.58
CA ILE A 7 3.69 -0.12 19.46
C ILE A 7 4.02 1.38 19.53
N GLN A 8 4.88 1.80 20.45
CA GLN A 8 5.31 3.20 20.56
C GLN A 8 5.99 3.67 19.27
N ILE A 9 6.88 2.86 18.68
CA ILE A 9 7.53 3.21 17.41
C ILE A 9 6.54 3.39 16.27
N LYS A 10 5.49 2.58 16.19
CA LYS A 10 4.45 2.76 15.17
C LYS A 10 3.70 4.09 15.30
N ALA A 11 3.54 4.58 16.54
CA ALA A 11 2.87 5.84 16.81
C ALA A 11 3.71 7.08 16.41
N LEU A 12 5.04 6.96 16.36
CA LEU A 12 5.94 8.09 16.04
C LEU A 12 5.84 8.56 14.59
N ASP A 13 6.01 9.85 14.35
CA ASP A 13 6.00 10.44 13.01
C ASP A 13 7.27 10.10 12.19
N LEU A 14 7.23 10.26 10.86
CA LEU A 14 8.37 10.00 9.99
C LEU A 14 9.63 10.79 10.39
N ARG A 15 9.46 12.04 10.85
CA ARG A 15 10.57 12.88 11.34
C ARG A 15 11.20 12.29 12.61
N GLU A 16 10.37 11.85 13.54
CA GLU A 16 10.79 11.25 14.81
C GLU A 16 11.44 9.88 14.59
N LEU A 17 10.88 9.07 13.69
CA LEU A 17 11.45 7.79 13.26
C LEU A 17 12.85 7.97 12.65
N SER A 18 13.04 9.01 11.83
CA SER A 18 14.34 9.36 11.26
C SER A 18 15.36 9.77 12.34
N ALA A 19 14.95 10.63 13.27
CA ALA A 19 15.80 11.03 14.40
C ALA A 19 16.19 9.81 15.26
N ARG A 20 15.23 8.94 15.57
CA ARG A 20 15.46 7.71 16.33
C ARG A 20 16.38 6.74 15.59
N ALA A 21 16.25 6.61 14.28
CA ALA A 21 17.14 5.78 13.47
C ALA A 21 18.59 6.31 13.48
N LYS A 22 18.78 7.64 13.45
CA LYS A 22 20.11 8.25 13.58
C LYS A 22 20.74 7.96 14.94
N ASN A 23 19.97 8.12 16.02
CA ASN A 23 20.44 7.82 17.38
C ASN A 23 20.80 6.34 17.54
N LEU A 24 19.99 5.42 17.00
CA LEU A 24 20.31 4.00 17.03
C LEU A 24 21.59 3.66 16.25
N ARG A 25 21.87 4.36 15.14
CA ARG A 25 23.12 4.19 14.39
C ARG A 25 24.33 4.63 15.19
N THR A 26 24.26 5.77 15.87
CA THR A 26 25.36 6.26 16.72
C THR A 26 25.58 5.35 17.92
N GLU A 27 24.51 4.89 18.58
CA GLU A 27 24.59 3.90 19.65
C GLU A 27 25.25 2.60 19.18
N ILE A 28 24.85 2.07 18.02
CA ILE A 28 25.46 0.84 17.46
C ILE A 28 26.94 1.07 17.16
N ALA A 29 27.32 2.23 16.63
CA ALA A 29 28.72 2.56 16.35
C ALA A 29 29.54 2.56 17.65
N ASN A 30 29.07 3.27 18.69
CA ASN A 30 29.72 3.31 20.00
C ASN A 30 29.87 1.92 20.62
N LEU A 31 28.79 1.13 20.62
CA LEU A 31 28.82 -0.25 21.13
C LEU A 31 29.75 -1.16 20.34
N THR A 32 29.91 -0.90 19.04
CA THR A 32 30.86 -1.65 18.19
C THR A 32 32.30 -1.28 18.53
N LEU A 33 32.60 -0.01 18.80
CA LEU A 33 33.90 0.41 19.30
C LEU A 33 34.21 -0.23 20.66
N ASP A 34 33.28 -0.18 21.61
CA ASP A 34 33.46 -0.80 22.93
C ASP A 34 33.67 -2.31 22.85
N LYS A 35 32.96 -2.97 21.93
CA LYS A 35 33.14 -4.39 21.64
C LYS A 35 34.56 -4.67 21.14
N ASN A 36 35.07 -3.85 20.21
CA ASN A 36 36.42 -3.99 19.66
C ASN A 36 37.50 -3.71 20.72
N MET A 37 37.23 -2.80 21.67
CA MET A 37 38.10 -2.53 22.82
C MET A 37 37.97 -3.55 23.95
N LYS A 38 37.15 -4.61 23.81
CA LYS A 38 36.83 -5.60 24.86
C LYS A 38 36.27 -5.00 26.16
N LYS A 39 35.71 -3.77 26.08
CA LYS A 39 35.06 -3.09 27.21
C LYS A 39 33.60 -3.53 27.39
N LEU A 40 33.02 -4.12 26.36
CA LEU A 40 31.61 -4.50 26.34
C LEU A 40 31.34 -5.84 27.02
N LYS A 41 30.60 -5.81 28.13
CA LYS A 41 30.20 -7.02 28.88
C LYS A 41 29.09 -7.84 28.18
N ASP A 42 28.05 -7.18 27.66
CA ASP A 42 26.96 -7.86 26.91
C ASP A 42 27.16 -7.74 25.39
N LEU A 43 27.77 -8.76 24.78
CA LEU A 43 27.98 -8.83 23.33
C LEU A 43 26.67 -8.89 22.53
N LYS A 44 25.57 -9.39 23.14
CA LYS A 44 24.26 -9.49 22.47
C LYS A 44 23.60 -8.11 22.33
N MET A 45 24.05 -7.11 23.07
CA MET A 45 23.48 -5.76 23.04
C MET A 45 23.58 -5.12 21.64
N VAL A 46 24.70 -5.30 20.94
CA VAL A 46 24.86 -4.82 19.54
C VAL A 46 23.82 -5.45 18.62
N SER A 47 23.60 -6.76 18.73
CA SER A 47 22.60 -7.48 17.92
C SER A 47 21.17 -7.01 18.23
N LYS A 48 20.84 -6.83 19.52
CA LYS A 48 19.53 -6.30 19.96
C LYS A 48 19.27 -4.90 19.37
N LYS A 49 20.27 -4.02 19.39
CA LYS A 49 20.17 -2.66 18.84
C LYS A 49 20.08 -2.64 17.31
N LYS A 50 20.81 -3.52 16.61
CA LYS A 50 20.65 -3.70 15.15
C LYS A 50 19.24 -4.17 14.78
N LYS A 51 18.67 -5.10 15.55
CA LYS A 51 17.29 -5.56 15.34
C LYS A 51 16.27 -4.43 15.57
N GLU A 52 16.49 -3.60 16.59
CA GLU A 52 15.68 -2.41 16.84
C GLU A 52 15.76 -1.41 15.68
N LEU A 53 16.97 -1.11 15.19
CA LEU A 53 17.16 -0.25 14.01
C LEU A 53 16.41 -0.78 12.78
N ALA A 54 16.50 -2.09 12.51
CA ALA A 54 15.80 -2.71 11.39
C ALA A 54 14.28 -2.52 11.50
N GLN A 55 13.70 -2.69 12.69
CA GLN A 55 12.26 -2.51 12.92
C GLN A 55 11.82 -1.06 12.73
N VAL A 56 12.60 -0.08 13.20
CA VAL A 56 12.33 1.35 12.98
C VAL A 56 12.31 1.66 11.48
N LEU A 57 13.31 1.17 10.73
CA LEU A 57 13.38 1.37 9.28
C LEU A 57 12.22 0.71 8.53
N THR A 58 11.78 -0.48 8.97
CA THR A 58 10.59 -1.14 8.40
C THR A 58 9.34 -0.29 8.60
N VAL A 59 9.12 0.23 9.81
CA VAL A 59 7.95 1.10 10.08
C VAL A 59 8.03 2.38 9.25
N MET A 60 9.20 2.98 9.12
CA MET A 60 9.42 4.15 8.27
C MET A 60 9.04 3.87 6.81
N LYS A 61 9.54 2.77 6.23
CA LYS A 61 9.21 2.41 4.85
C LYS A 61 7.73 2.07 4.65
N GLN A 62 7.11 1.41 5.64
CA GLN A 62 5.66 1.15 5.61
C GLN A 62 4.86 2.45 5.55
N LYS A 63 5.23 3.47 6.34
CA LYS A 63 4.56 4.78 6.32
C LYS A 63 4.76 5.51 5.00
N GLU A 64 5.96 5.49 4.43
CA GLU A 64 6.22 6.05 3.08
C GLU A 64 5.33 5.40 2.01
N LEU A 65 5.23 4.06 2.02
CA LEU A 65 4.40 3.32 1.06
C LEU A 65 2.91 3.64 1.20
N LEU A 66 2.42 3.88 2.43
CA LEU A 66 1.03 4.30 2.64
C LEU A 66 0.76 5.67 2.02
N ILE A 67 1.69 6.62 2.18
CA ILE A 67 1.59 7.95 1.56
C ILE A 67 1.58 7.83 0.02
N GLU A 68 2.47 7.01 -0.55
CA GLU A 68 2.50 6.75 -1.99
C GLU A 68 1.18 6.16 -2.51
N LEU A 69 0.54 5.28 -1.75
CA LEU A 69 -0.76 4.69 -2.09
C LEU A 69 -1.90 5.72 -1.99
N GLU A 70 -1.89 6.57 -0.97
CA GLU A 70 -2.89 7.62 -0.80
C GLU A 70 -2.86 8.62 -1.97
N ILE A 71 -1.67 9.01 -2.42
CA ILE A 71 -1.48 9.89 -3.58
C ILE A 71 -2.07 9.24 -4.85
N LYS A 72 -1.73 7.98 -5.13
CA LYS A 72 -2.26 7.25 -6.29
C LYS A 72 -3.78 7.16 -6.29
N VAL A 73 -4.38 6.89 -5.12
CA VAL A 73 -5.85 6.84 -4.99
C VAL A 73 -6.50 8.21 -5.23
N GLN A 74 -5.84 9.31 -4.87
CA GLN A 74 -6.34 10.66 -5.16
C GLN A 74 -6.27 10.98 -6.66
N GLU A 75 -5.16 10.66 -7.32
CA GLU A 75 -4.99 10.82 -8.77
C GLU A 75 -6.05 10.03 -9.56
N ASP A 76 -6.32 8.79 -9.15
CA ASP A 76 -7.36 7.96 -9.77
C ASP A 76 -8.77 8.53 -9.61
N LYS A 77 -9.06 9.20 -8.48
CA LYS A 77 -10.35 9.86 -8.25
C LYS A 77 -10.53 11.09 -9.13
N SER A 78 -9.49 11.92 -9.26
CA SER A 78 -9.54 13.07 -10.17
C SER A 78 -9.75 12.63 -11.61
N ASN A 79 -9.05 11.60 -12.06
CA ASN A 79 -9.16 11.09 -13.42
C ASN A 79 -10.56 10.51 -13.72
N LYS A 80 -11.19 9.81 -12.77
CA LYS A 80 -12.58 9.32 -12.91
C LYS A 80 -13.61 10.44 -12.98
N SER A 81 -13.42 11.55 -12.26
CA SER A 81 -14.35 12.69 -12.34
C SER A 81 -14.33 13.38 -13.70
N VAL A 82 -13.15 13.49 -14.33
CA VAL A 82 -12.98 14.08 -15.66
C VAL A 82 -13.67 13.24 -16.74
N ILE A 83 -13.50 11.93 -16.70
CA ILE A 83 -14.15 10.99 -17.64
C ILE A 83 -15.69 11.02 -17.47
N ALA A 84 -16.20 11.16 -16.24
CA ALA A 84 -17.63 11.27 -15.99
C ALA A 84 -18.24 12.60 -16.48
N SER A 85 -17.46 13.68 -16.53
CA SER A 85 -17.88 14.94 -17.17
C SER A 85 -17.86 14.87 -18.70
N GLU A 86 -16.86 14.22 -19.29
CA GLU A 86 -16.75 14.06 -20.75
C GLU A 86 -17.84 13.13 -21.31
N ALA A 87 -18.16 12.03 -20.60
CA ALA A 87 -19.23 11.10 -20.98
C ALA A 87 -20.65 11.71 -20.89
N LYS A 88 -20.81 12.88 -20.25
CA LYS A 88 -22.08 13.63 -20.21
C LYS A 88 -22.22 14.66 -21.33
N GLN A 89 -21.12 15.09 -21.95
CA GLN A 89 -21.16 16.00 -23.11
C GLN A 89 -21.42 15.27 -24.44
N SER A 90 -21.18 13.96 -24.52
CA SER A 90 -21.43 13.16 -25.74
C SER A 90 -22.87 12.63 -25.88
N LYS A 91 -23.78 12.91 -24.93
CA LYS A 91 -25.19 12.45 -24.98
C LYS A 91 -26.22 13.51 -25.40
N SER A 92 -25.81 14.75 -25.72
CA SER A 92 -26.74 15.80 -26.18
C SER A 92 -26.88 15.90 -27.70
N GLY A 93 -26.44 14.90 -28.46
CA GLY A 93 -26.34 14.97 -29.92
C GLY A 93 -26.70 13.68 -30.67
N GLU A 94 -27.79 13.00 -30.31
CA GLU A 94 -28.40 12.01 -31.21
C GLU A 94 -29.90 12.31 -31.35
N ASN A 95 -30.19 13.20 -32.29
CA ASN A 95 -31.51 13.38 -32.86
C ASN A 95 -31.55 12.53 -34.15
N ILE A 96 -32.12 11.33 -34.09
CA ILE A 96 -32.39 10.53 -35.30
C ILE A 96 -33.85 10.07 -35.26
N ASN A 97 -34.51 10.39 -36.37
CA ASN A 97 -35.93 10.31 -36.61
C ASN A 97 -36.59 8.95 -36.30
N LYS A 98 -37.80 9.03 -35.75
CA LYS A 98 -38.81 7.97 -35.76
C LYS A 98 -39.07 7.50 -37.20
N ILE A 99 -38.87 6.21 -37.47
CA ILE A 99 -39.64 5.50 -38.50
C ILE A 99 -40.11 4.19 -37.87
N ALA A 100 -41.43 4.06 -37.78
CA ALA A 100 -42.13 2.86 -37.35
C ALA A 100 -41.98 1.75 -38.38
N THR A 101 -41.79 0.51 -37.93
CA THR A 101 -42.47 -0.66 -38.51
C THR A 101 -42.57 -1.76 -37.46
N SER A 102 -43.81 -2.17 -37.24
CA SER A 102 -44.25 -3.38 -36.57
C SER A 102 -43.80 -4.63 -37.33
N SER A 103 -43.35 -5.68 -36.63
CA SER A 103 -43.86 -7.06 -36.78
C SER A 103 -43.01 -8.07 -36.01
N ASP A 104 -43.73 -8.95 -35.33
CA ASP A 104 -43.39 -10.33 -34.95
C ASP A 104 -41.98 -10.87 -35.25
N VAL A 105 -41.37 -11.55 -34.28
CA VAL A 105 -41.31 -13.03 -34.22
C VAL A 105 -40.61 -13.48 -32.93
N ARG A 106 -41.29 -14.41 -32.24
CA ARG A 106 -40.86 -15.16 -31.06
C ARG A 106 -39.58 -15.98 -31.32
N ARG A 107 -38.61 -16.00 -30.38
CA ARG A 107 -37.90 -17.24 -29.99
C ARG A 107 -37.12 -17.13 -28.66
N SER A 108 -37.29 -18.18 -27.86
CA SER A 108 -36.99 -18.37 -26.44
C SER A 108 -35.48 -18.51 -26.08
N PRO A 109 -35.10 -18.57 -24.79
CA PRO A 109 -33.71 -18.46 -24.34
C PRO A 109 -32.96 -19.79 -24.46
N ARG A 110 -31.72 -19.75 -24.99
CA ARG A 110 -30.79 -20.89 -24.93
C ARG A 110 -30.01 -20.86 -23.62
N ASN A 111 -30.44 -21.73 -22.70
CA ASN A 111 -29.58 -22.31 -21.68
C ASN A 111 -28.57 -23.26 -22.35
N ASP A 112 -27.28 -23.08 -22.10
CA ASP A 112 -26.32 -24.18 -22.18
C ASP A 112 -25.51 -24.26 -20.89
N LYS A 113 -26.00 -25.14 -20.00
CA LYS A 113 -25.16 -25.84 -19.02
C LYS A 113 -24.37 -26.90 -19.77
N LYS A 114 -23.04 -26.95 -19.60
CA LYS A 114 -22.22 -28.18 -19.55
C LYS A 114 -20.78 -27.79 -19.21
N LYS A 115 -20.27 -28.12 -18.03
CA LYS A 115 -19.86 -29.44 -17.50
C LYS A 115 -18.35 -29.62 -17.67
N ARG A 116 -17.69 -29.79 -16.51
CA ARG A 116 -16.56 -30.69 -16.24
C ARG A 116 -15.24 -30.26 -16.92
N SER A 117 -14.07 -30.38 -16.30
CA SER A 117 -13.62 -31.44 -15.40
C SER A 117 -12.43 -30.98 -14.57
N SER A 118 -12.46 -31.35 -13.29
CA SER A 118 -11.27 -31.67 -12.49
C SER A 118 -10.35 -32.65 -13.23
N LYS A 119 -9.05 -32.40 -13.23
CA LYS A 119 -8.02 -33.43 -13.41
C LYS A 119 -6.74 -32.95 -12.69
N VAL A 120 -6.54 -33.48 -11.49
CA VAL A 120 -5.52 -34.48 -11.06
C VAL A 120 -4.26 -33.77 -10.61
#